data_AF-A0AAD4LGE5-F1
#
_entry.id   AF-A0AAD4LGE5-F1
#
_cell.length_a   1.000
_cell.length_b   1.000
_cell.length_c   1.000
_cell.angle_alpha   90.00
_cell.angle_beta   90.00
_cell.angle_gamma   90.00
#
_symmetry.space_group_name_H-M   'P 1'
#
loop_
_entity.id
_entity.type
_entity.pdbx_description
1 polymer ?
#
loop_
_entity_poly.entity_id
_entity_poly.type
_entity_poly.pdbx_seq_one_letter_code
_entity_poly.pdbx_strand_id
1 'polypeptide(L)'
;MRLVPSFAIVTAIAHSLTAFGALYVITPTTQSVCHGGKPCLVQWLDDGQNPLLATMGPCHVGLFSGNEKLIQQIEPVDVSTSHSLTFNPSPNAGPNSST
;
A
#
# COMPACT_ATOMS: atom_id res chain seq x y z
N MET A 1 28.43 57.77 3.57
CA MET A 1 28.53 56.58 2.70
C MET A 1 28.22 55.35 3.56
N ARG A 2 27.02 54.78 3.47
CA ARG A 2 26.61 53.59 4.25
C ARG A 2 26.64 52.38 3.33
N LEU A 3 27.45 51.37 3.66
CA LEU A 3 27.47 50.08 2.96
C LEU A 3 26.19 49.31 3.29
N VAL A 4 25.45 48.90 2.26
CA VAL A 4 24.31 47.99 2.39
C VAL A 4 24.84 46.57 2.12
N PRO A 5 24.68 45.60 3.04
CA PRO A 5 25.14 44.24 2.80
C PRO A 5 24.19 43.56 1.80
N SER A 6 24.73 43.12 0.66
CA SER A 6 24.00 42.33 -0.32
C SER A 6 23.83 40.90 0.21
N PHE A 7 22.61 40.55 0.64
CA PHE A 7 22.26 39.18 0.97
C PHE A 7 21.99 38.41 -0.34
N ALA A 8 22.93 37.57 -0.75
CA ALA A 8 22.70 36.61 -1.83
C ALA A 8 21.80 35.48 -1.31
N ILE A 9 20.56 35.40 -1.78
CA ILE A 9 19.65 34.29 -1.48
C ILE A 9 20.03 33.13 -2.41
N VAL A 10 20.62 32.07 -1.86
CA VAL A 10 20.87 30.81 -2.57
C VAL A 10 19.65 29.91 -2.42
N THR A 11 18.85 29.80 -3.48
CA THR A 11 17.69 28.91 -3.51
C THR A 11 18.15 27.49 -3.84
N ALA A 12 18.29 26.63 -2.82
CA ALA A 12 18.55 25.20 -3.04
C ALA A 12 17.27 24.52 -3.55
N ILE A 13 17.26 24.10 -4.82
CA ILE A 13 16.17 23.32 -5.39
C ILE A 13 16.31 21.89 -4.86
N ALA A 14 15.50 21.55 -3.85
CA ALA A 14 15.37 20.18 -3.38
C ALA A 14 14.72 19.35 -4.50
N HIS A 15 15.51 18.48 -5.13
CA HIS A 15 14.99 17.54 -6.11
C HIS A 15 14.30 16.40 -5.37
N SER A 16 12.97 16.29 -5.49
CA SER A 16 12.22 15.14 -5.00
C SER A 16 12.52 13.93 -5.88
N LEU A 17 13.34 13.00 -5.38
CA LEU A 17 13.54 11.69 -6.01
C LEU A 17 12.23 10.90 -5.88
N THR A 18 11.58 10.61 -7.00
CA THR A 18 10.43 9.72 -7.04
C THR A 18 10.93 8.28 -6.93
N ALA A 19 10.48 7.55 -5.91
CA ALA A 19 10.76 6.13 -5.73
C ALA A 19 9.48 5.32 -5.93
N PHE A 20 9.60 4.11 -6.49
CA PHE A 20 8.49 3.17 -6.65
C PHE A 20 8.64 2.06 -5.62
N GLY A 21 7.74 2.00 -4.64
CA GLY A 21 7.65 0.92 -3.66
C GLY A 21 6.53 -0.04 -3.99
N ALA A 22 6.78 -1.34 -3.85
CA ALA A 22 5.78 -2.38 -4.04
C ALA A 22 5.83 -3.39 -2.88
N LEU A 23 4.70 -3.99 -2.57
CA LEU A 23 4.62 -5.10 -1.62
C LEU A 23 4.89 -6.42 -2.35
N TYR A 24 5.76 -7.26 -1.78
CA TYR A 24 5.95 -8.62 -2.27
C TYR A 24 5.00 -9.59 -1.54
N VAL A 25 3.79 -9.77 -2.07
CA VAL A 25 2.75 -10.62 -1.47
C VAL A 25 3.09 -12.11 -1.68
N ILE A 26 3.13 -12.88 -0.58
CA ILE A 26 3.43 -14.32 -0.56
C ILE A 26 2.23 -15.20 -0.23
N THR A 27 1.21 -14.62 0.41
CA THR A 27 -0.07 -15.27 0.69
C THR A 27 -1.18 -14.24 0.45
N PRO A 28 -2.30 -14.58 -0.21
CA PRO A 28 -2.58 -15.84 -0.92
C PRO A 28 -1.67 -16.07 -2.14
N THR A 29 -1.44 -17.33 -2.50
CA THR A 29 -0.78 -17.71 -3.77
C THR A 29 -1.81 -17.93 -4.87
N THR A 30 -1.36 -18.19 -6.10
CA THR A 30 -2.24 -18.52 -7.25
C THR A 30 -3.12 -19.76 -7.04
N GLN A 31 -2.78 -20.65 -6.11
CA GLN A 31 -3.60 -21.83 -5.77
C GLN A 31 -4.44 -21.63 -4.50
N SER A 32 -4.26 -20.52 -3.80
CA SER A 32 -4.99 -20.21 -2.58
C SER A 32 -6.40 -19.71 -2.91
N VAL A 33 -7.37 -20.08 -2.08
CA VAL A 33 -8.76 -19.62 -2.18
C VAL A 33 -9.19 -19.04 -0.85
N CYS A 34 -9.62 -17.78 -0.86
CA CYS A 34 -10.31 -17.16 0.26
C CYS A 34 -11.82 -17.21 0.03
N HIS A 35 -12.58 -17.49 1.08
CA HIS A 35 -14.03 -17.64 1.01
C HIS A 35 -14.72 -16.47 1.71
N GLY A 36 -15.83 -16.01 1.13
CA GLY A 36 -16.70 -15.03 1.75
C GLY A 36 -17.16 -15.46 3.15
N GLY A 37 -17.16 -14.52 4.10
CA GLY A 37 -17.53 -14.73 5.49
C GLY A 37 -16.49 -15.48 6.33
N LYS A 38 -15.35 -15.87 5.74
CA LYS A 38 -14.26 -16.56 6.45
C LYS A 38 -13.01 -15.70 6.50
N PRO A 39 -12.17 -15.83 7.54
CA PRO A 39 -10.87 -15.17 7.59
C PRO A 39 -10.00 -15.53 6.39
N CYS A 40 -9.46 -14.49 5.75
CA CYS A 40 -8.49 -14.57 4.67
C CYS A 40 -7.21 -13.87 5.12
N LEU A 41 -6.10 -14.61 5.12
CA LEU A 41 -4.78 -14.10 5.46
C LEU A 41 -4.10 -13.56 4.20
N VAL A 42 -3.57 -12.34 4.30
CA VAL A 42 -2.63 -11.77 3.35
C VAL A 42 -1.29 -11.57 4.06
N GLN A 43 -0.20 -12.02 3.45
CA GLN A 43 1.15 -11.87 3.96
C GLN A 43 2.05 -11.34 2.86
N TRP A 44 3.01 -10.50 3.24
CA TRP A 44 4.01 -9.95 2.35
C TRP A 44 5.38 -9.94 3.02
N LEU A 45 6.41 -9.79 2.19
CA LEU A 45 7.79 -9.61 2.61
C LEU A 45 8.28 -8.21 2.24
N ASP A 46 9.25 -7.71 3.02
CA ASP A 46 10.20 -6.74 2.50
C ASP A 46 11.23 -7.50 1.65
N ASP A 47 11.31 -7.16 0.37
CA ASP A 47 12.21 -7.82 -0.59
C ASP A 47 13.63 -7.23 -0.57
N GLY A 48 13.88 -6.25 0.31
CA GLY A 48 15.15 -5.55 0.43
C GLY A 48 15.44 -4.58 -0.71
N GLN A 49 14.51 -4.36 -1.64
CA GLN A 49 14.65 -3.36 -2.70
C GLN A 49 14.17 -1.99 -2.20
N ASN A 50 14.95 -0.96 -2.47
CA ASN A 50 14.56 0.40 -2.09
C ASN A 50 13.41 0.90 -2.99
N PRO A 51 12.39 1.57 -2.41
CA PRO A 51 12.25 1.90 -0.99
C PRO A 51 11.78 0.70 -0.14
N LEU A 52 12.42 0.50 1.02
CA LEU A 52 12.02 -0.52 1.99
C LEU A 52 10.62 -0.25 2.57
N LEU A 53 9.92 -1.29 3.00
CA LEU A 53 8.58 -1.17 3.57
C LEU A 53 8.55 -0.26 4.80
N ALA A 54 9.65 -0.27 5.58
CA ALA A 54 9.87 0.61 6.72
C ALA A 54 9.75 2.11 6.42
N THR A 55 9.78 2.50 5.14
CA THR A 55 9.65 3.90 4.68
C THR A 55 8.29 4.24 4.06
N MET A 56 7.40 3.26 3.86
CA MET A 56 6.12 3.45 3.16
C MET A 56 4.98 3.92 4.07
N GLY A 57 4.93 3.46 5.32
CA GLY A 57 3.91 3.85 6.30
C GLY A 57 2.50 3.27 6.06
N PRO A 58 1.43 3.94 6.53
CA PRO A 58 0.05 3.51 6.35
C PRO A 58 -0.39 3.41 4.88
N CYS A 59 -0.95 2.26 4.52
CA CYS A 59 -1.46 1.97 3.17
C CYS A 59 -2.94 1.61 3.20
N HIS A 60 -3.68 2.06 2.19
CA HIS A 60 -5.06 1.63 1.96
C HIS A 60 -5.09 0.23 1.35
N VAL A 61 -6.08 -0.57 1.77
CA VAL A 61 -6.27 -1.93 1.29
C VAL A 61 -7.72 -2.07 0.81
N GLY A 62 -7.90 -2.69 -0.36
CA GLY A 62 -9.22 -2.94 -0.92
C GLY A 62 -9.28 -4.32 -1.59
N LEU A 63 -10.47 -4.92 -1.57
CA LEU A 63 -10.78 -6.07 -2.41
C LEU A 63 -11.37 -5.56 -3.73
N PHE A 64 -10.77 -5.99 -4.83
CA PHE A 64 -11.13 -5.55 -6.18
C PHE A 64 -11.56 -6.75 -7.04
N SER A 65 -12.38 -6.49 -8.06
CA SER A 65 -12.77 -7.51 -9.04
C SER A 65 -12.87 -6.90 -10.45
N GLY A 66 -12.57 -7.71 -11.47
CA GLY A 66 -12.58 -7.30 -12.87
C GLY A 66 -11.59 -6.17 -13.15
N ASN A 67 -12.06 -5.09 -13.77
CA ASN A 67 -11.27 -3.89 -14.11
C ASN A 67 -11.01 -3.01 -12.87
N GLU A 68 -10.42 -3.59 -11.82
CA GLU A 68 -10.06 -2.88 -10.59
C GLU A 68 -11.26 -2.18 -9.91
N LYS A 69 -12.46 -2.77 -10.02
CA LYS A 69 -13.64 -2.25 -9.31
C LYS A 69 -13.53 -2.60 -7.84
N LEU A 70 -13.47 -1.59 -6.97
CA LEU A 70 -13.51 -1.77 -5.53
C LEU A 70 -14.86 -2.41 -5.14
N ILE A 71 -14.81 -3.59 -4.51
CA ILE A 71 -16.00 -4.33 -4.04
C ILE A 71 -16.05 -4.46 -2.52
N GLN A 72 -14.94 -4.21 -1.82
CA GLN A 72 -14.93 -4.06 -0.37
C GLN A 72 -13.72 -3.23 0.07
N GLN A 73 -13.96 -2.20 0.87
CA GLN A 73 -12.90 -1.48 1.57
C GLN A 73 -12.43 -2.31 2.77
N ILE A 74 -11.12 -2.42 2.95
CA ILE A 74 -10.49 -3.09 4.10
C ILE A 74 -9.82 -2.01 4.96
N GLU A 75 -9.75 -2.24 6.27
CA GLU A 75 -9.09 -1.30 7.19
C GLU A 75 -7.63 -1.06 6.73
N PRO A 76 -7.16 0.19 6.66
CA PRO A 76 -5.78 0.49 6.32
C PRO A 76 -4.80 -0.23 7.24
N VAL A 77 -3.66 -0.62 6.68
CA VAL A 77 -2.58 -1.28 7.43
C VAL A 77 -1.31 -0.47 7.29
N ASP A 78 -0.59 -0.31 8.39
CA ASP A 78 0.76 0.22 8.35
C ASP A 78 1.75 -0.87 7.91
N VAL A 79 2.18 -0.80 6.65
CA VAL A 79 3.10 -1.79 6.07
C VAL A 79 4.54 -1.58 6.53
N SER A 80 4.84 -0.42 7.15
CA SER A 80 6.17 -0.19 7.73
C SER A 80 6.41 -0.99 9.02
N THR A 81 5.33 -1.43 9.66
CA THR A 81 5.38 -2.16 10.93
C THR A 81 4.70 -3.53 10.87
N SER A 82 3.83 -3.78 9.89
CA SER A 82 3.15 -5.07 9.70
C SER A 82 3.57 -5.77 8.41
N HIS A 83 3.61 -7.10 8.47
CA HIS A 83 3.89 -8.00 7.33
C HIS A 83 2.70 -8.89 6.99
N SER A 84 1.54 -8.61 7.59
CA SER A 84 0.32 -9.36 7.32
C SER A 84 -0.93 -8.56 7.67
N LEU A 85 -2.04 -8.97 7.09
CA LEU A 85 -3.38 -8.60 7.54
C LEU A 85 -4.30 -9.82 7.41
N THR A 86 -5.27 -9.92 8.31
CA THR A 86 -6.38 -10.86 8.15
C THR A 86 -7.67 -10.07 8.02
N PHE A 87 -8.44 -10.36 6.98
CA PHE A 87 -9.75 -9.75 6.77
C PHE A 87 -10.80 -10.80 6.41
N ASN A 88 -12.07 -10.47 6.58
CA ASN A 88 -13.19 -11.32 6.16
C ASN A 88 -13.76 -10.76 4.86
N PRO A 89 -13.55 -11.42 3.70
CA PRO A 89 -14.22 -11.03 2.47
C PRO A 89 -15.73 -11.09 2.69
N SER A 90 -16.47 -10.09 2.24
CA SER A 90 -17.93 -10.11 2.32
C SER A 90 -18.47 -11.27 1.46
N PRO A 91 -19.39 -12.11 1.97
CA PRO A 91 -20.07 -13.12 1.15
C PRO A 91 -20.82 -12.51 -0.05
N ASN A 92 -21.16 -11.22 0.04
CA ASN A 92 -21.88 -10.48 -0.98
C ASN A 92 -20.95 -9.70 -1.92
N ALA A 93 -19.63 -9.96 -1.86
CA ALA A 93 -18.65 -9.29 -2.71
C ALA A 93 -18.51 -10.00 -4.06
N GLY A 94 -18.63 -9.24 -5.16
CA GLY A 94 -18.36 -9.69 -6.52
C GLY A 94 -19.59 -10.23 -7.28
N PRO A 95 -19.42 -10.62 -8.56
CA PRO A 95 -20.55 -10.95 -9.46
C PRO A 95 -21.29 -12.25 -9.09
N ASN A 96 -20.63 -13.18 -8.41
CA ASN A 96 -21.19 -14.50 -8.09
C ASN A 96 -22.07 -14.50 -6.83
N SER A 97 -22.21 -13.36 -6.13
CA SER A 97 -23.00 -13.29 -4.89
C SER A 97 -24.50 -13.07 -5.12
N SER A 98 -24.91 -12.82 -6.36
CA SER A 98 -26.32 -12.77 -6.75
C SER A 98 -26.67 -14.05 -7.52
N THR A 99 -26.92 -15.13 -6.78
CA THR A 99 -27.84 -16.19 -7.20
C THR A 99 -29.15 -16.03 -6.46
#